data_AF-I3Z3N1-F1
#
_entry.id   AF-I3Z3N1-F1
#
_cell.length_a   1.000
_cell.length_b   1.000
_cell.length_c   1.000
_cell.angle_alpha   90.00
_cell.angle_beta   90.00
_cell.angle_gamma   90.00
#
_symmetry.space_group_name_H-M   'P 1'
#
loop_
_entity.id
_entity.type
_entity.pdbx_description
1 polymer ?
#
loop_
_entity_poly.entity_id
_entity_poly.type
_entity_poly.pdbx_seq_one_letter_code
_entity_poly.pdbx_strand_id
1 'polypeptide(L)'
;MKNACLFILNALFLLFLFSCSKSEELEIDQGDEIISESERIMMEAFTHAEFFGNMKKYQTEDCESSCVNDTPSSWVLQESTHAFNAQFWIDLKIYNTPTEIVYAFQIMSRNNSRPVIASLNGQAINMPAYEMKVSKESSWNPCEIIEERFTISRGAGQALLINTSYKLFGTCD
;
A
#
# COMPACT_ATOMS: atom_id res chain seq x y z
N MET A 1 -69.43 37.47 -16.83
CA MET A 1 -69.08 37.90 -18.21
C MET A 1 -67.82 38.76 -18.08
N LYS A 2 -66.62 38.50 -18.61
CA LYS A 2 -65.98 37.58 -19.59
C LYS A 2 -64.53 37.35 -19.06
N ASN A 3 -63.94 36.14 -19.04
CA ASN A 3 -63.09 35.50 -20.08
C ASN A 3 -62.17 36.50 -20.82
N ALA A 4 -60.87 36.34 -21.10
CA ALA A 4 -59.89 35.24 -21.18
C ALA A 4 -58.46 35.88 -21.17
N CYS A 5 -57.36 35.26 -20.72
CA CYS A 5 -56.43 34.38 -21.49
C CYS A 5 -56.01 34.98 -22.87
N LEU A 6 -54.76 34.98 -23.38
CA LEU A 6 -53.58 34.13 -23.20
C LEU A 6 -52.43 34.69 -24.10
N PHE A 7 -51.19 34.68 -23.60
CA PHE A 7 -49.87 34.45 -24.24
C PHE A 7 -49.37 35.24 -25.48
N ILE A 8 -48.15 35.75 -25.35
CA ILE A 8 -47.07 35.53 -26.33
C ILE A 8 -45.81 35.03 -25.60
N LEU A 9 -45.28 33.93 -26.12
CA LEU A 9 -44.13 33.13 -25.72
C LEU A 9 -42.90 33.58 -26.53
N ASN A 10 -41.73 33.76 -25.89
CA ASN A 10 -40.35 33.61 -26.43
C ASN A 10 -39.37 34.00 -25.31
N ALA A 11 -38.74 33.08 -24.57
CA ALA A 11 -37.64 32.18 -24.92
C ALA A 11 -36.25 32.87 -25.02
N LEU A 12 -35.30 32.29 -24.27
CA LEU A 12 -33.83 32.49 -24.19
C LEU A 12 -33.29 33.60 -23.26
N PHE A 13 -32.72 33.28 -22.09
CA PHE A 13 -31.39 32.68 -21.81
C PHE A 13 -30.22 33.62 -22.16
N LEU A 14 -29.70 34.35 -21.17
CA LEU A 14 -28.33 34.89 -21.08
C LEU A 14 -28.14 35.38 -19.62
N LEU A 15 -27.56 34.53 -18.78
CA LEU A 15 -26.13 34.53 -18.43
C LEU A 15 -25.80 35.55 -17.33
N PHE A 16 -25.71 34.98 -16.12
CA PHE A 16 -24.88 35.44 -15.01
C PHE A 16 -23.48 35.82 -15.51
N LEU A 17 -23.08 37.08 -15.36
CA LEU A 17 -21.68 37.48 -15.23
C LEU A 17 -21.59 38.66 -14.26
N PHE A 18 -21.70 38.37 -12.96
CA PHE A 18 -21.04 39.18 -11.95
C PHE A 18 -19.53 38.97 -12.13
N SER A 19 -18.87 39.87 -12.86
CA SER A 19 -17.40 39.92 -12.93
C SER A 19 -16.85 40.79 -11.81
N CYS A 20 -15.91 40.18 -11.11
CA CYS A 20 -15.10 40.66 -10.00
C CYS A 20 -14.02 41.63 -10.50
N SER A 21 -13.66 42.64 -9.71
CA SER A 21 -12.27 43.12 -9.69
C SER A 21 -11.94 43.70 -8.31
N LYS A 22 -11.80 42.81 -7.32
CA LYS A 22 -10.87 43.06 -6.22
C LYS A 22 -9.55 42.43 -6.66
N SER A 23 -8.61 43.29 -7.03
CA SER A 23 -7.20 42.94 -7.16
C SER A 23 -6.68 42.66 -5.75
N GLU A 24 -6.59 41.38 -5.41
CA GLU A 24 -5.75 40.93 -4.32
C GLU A 24 -4.60 40.18 -4.98
N GLU A 25 -3.46 40.82 -4.84
CA GLU A 25 -2.12 40.45 -5.28
C GLU A 25 -1.85 39.00 -4.85
N LEU A 26 -1.97 38.07 -5.81
CA LEU A 26 -1.41 36.74 -5.69
C LEU A 26 0.10 36.90 -5.75
N GLU A 27 0.75 36.83 -4.59
CA GLU A 27 2.15 36.43 -4.50
C GLU A 27 2.27 35.10 -5.26
N ILE A 28 2.89 35.16 -6.43
CA ILE A 28 3.35 33.99 -7.17
C ILE A 28 4.53 33.46 -6.35
N ASP A 29 4.22 32.59 -5.39
CA ASP A 29 5.24 31.71 -4.83
C ASP A 29 5.65 30.76 -5.95
N GLN A 30 6.85 30.98 -6.48
CA GLN A 30 7.57 30.04 -7.33
C GLN A 30 7.90 28.81 -6.47
N GLY A 31 6.89 28.02 -6.16
CA GLY A 31 7.09 26.64 -5.72
C GLY A 31 7.44 25.84 -6.96
N ASP A 32 8.74 25.59 -7.16
CA ASP A 32 9.19 24.34 -7.75
C ASP A 32 8.24 23.23 -7.25
N GLU A 33 7.82 22.29 -8.12
CA GLU A 33 7.04 21.13 -7.68
C GLU A 33 7.80 20.41 -6.54
N ILE A 34 7.48 20.78 -5.30
CA ILE A 34 7.92 20.11 -4.10
C ILE A 34 7.18 18.78 -4.16
N ILE A 35 7.84 17.77 -4.74
CA ILE A 35 7.57 16.38 -4.37
C ILE A 35 7.52 16.40 -2.86
N SER A 36 6.34 16.14 -2.30
CA SER A 36 6.11 16.24 -0.87
C SER A 36 7.25 15.53 -0.14
N GLU A 37 7.81 16.15 0.90
CA GLU A 37 8.79 15.50 1.77
C GLU A 37 8.29 14.10 2.20
N SER A 38 6.97 13.91 2.31
CA SER A 38 6.35 12.61 2.56
C SER A 38 6.46 11.59 1.42
N GLU A 39 6.47 12.01 0.15
CA GLU A 39 6.74 11.13 -1.00
C GLU A 39 8.23 10.74 -1.06
N ARG A 40 9.15 11.66 -0.74
CA ARG A 40 10.58 11.36 -0.64
C ARG A 40 10.87 10.42 0.55
N ILE A 41 10.32 10.72 1.72
CA ILE A 41 10.42 9.90 2.94
C ILE A 41 9.76 8.53 2.76
N MET A 42 8.62 8.41 2.05
CA MET A 42 8.01 7.09 1.78
C MET A 42 8.79 6.27 0.74
N MET A 43 9.44 6.94 -0.22
CA MET A 43 10.36 6.29 -1.15
C MET A 43 11.66 5.87 -0.44
N GLU A 44 12.07 6.55 0.63
CA GLU A 44 13.19 6.22 1.55
C GLU A 44 12.83 5.18 2.65
N ALA A 45 11.54 5.00 3.00
CA ALA A 45 11.13 4.19 4.15
C ALA A 45 10.93 2.68 3.85
N PHE A 46 10.64 2.31 2.60
CA PHE A 46 10.63 0.91 2.14
C PHE A 46 11.90 0.51 1.36
N THR A 47 12.81 1.46 1.11
CA THR A 47 14.15 1.29 0.51
C THR A 47 15.21 0.84 1.51
N HIS A 48 14.80 0.15 2.57
CA HIS A 48 15.74 -0.65 3.32
C HIS A 48 16.02 -1.97 2.60
N ALA A 49 16.44 -1.92 1.33
CA ALA A 49 17.10 -3.05 0.69
C ALA A 49 18.23 -3.57 1.61
N GLU A 50 18.85 -2.68 2.38
CA GLU A 50 19.79 -3.02 3.44
C GLU A 50 19.15 -3.76 4.63
N PHE A 51 17.96 -3.36 5.12
CA PHE A 51 17.28 -4.06 6.21
C PHE A 51 16.92 -5.49 5.83
N PHE A 52 16.23 -5.67 4.69
CA PHE A 52 15.91 -6.99 4.18
C PHE A 52 17.15 -7.75 3.70
N GLY A 53 18.20 -7.03 3.29
CA GLY A 53 19.50 -7.57 2.91
C GLY A 53 20.29 -8.13 4.10
N ASN A 54 20.00 -7.69 5.32
CA ASN A 54 20.58 -8.26 6.53
C ASN A 54 19.91 -9.56 6.96
N MET A 55 18.71 -9.86 6.48
CA MET A 55 17.97 -11.07 6.85
C MET A 55 18.46 -12.30 6.08
N LYS A 56 18.32 -13.46 6.71
CA LYS A 56 18.59 -14.76 6.07
C LYS A 56 17.50 -15.08 5.05
N LYS A 57 17.81 -15.90 4.05
CA LYS A 57 16.85 -16.27 3.00
C LYS A 57 16.12 -17.56 3.37
N TYR A 58 14.79 -17.56 3.21
CA TYR A 58 13.95 -18.70 3.57
C TYR A 58 14.33 -20.03 2.88
N GLN A 59 14.84 -19.97 1.66
CA GLN A 59 15.24 -21.17 0.91
C GLN A 59 16.57 -21.78 1.39
N THR A 60 17.37 -21.05 2.16
CA THR A 60 18.70 -21.48 2.60
C THR A 60 18.73 -21.91 4.06
N GLU A 61 17.66 -21.68 4.81
CA GLU A 61 17.57 -21.95 6.24
C GLU A 61 16.70 -23.18 6.51
N ASP A 62 17.18 -24.07 7.37
CA ASP A 62 16.39 -25.16 7.90
C ASP A 62 15.81 -24.75 9.26
N CYS A 63 14.47 -24.73 9.34
CA CYS A 63 13.73 -24.27 10.51
C CYS A 63 14.05 -25.06 11.78
N GLU A 64 14.33 -26.36 11.66
CA GLU A 64 14.65 -27.20 12.83
C GLU A 64 16.02 -26.82 13.46
N SER A 65 16.89 -26.19 12.67
CA SER A 65 18.26 -25.84 13.06
C SER A 65 18.51 -24.34 13.22
N SER A 66 17.54 -23.51 12.81
CA SER A 66 17.64 -22.05 12.82
C SER A 66 16.61 -21.43 13.77
N CYS A 67 17.05 -20.45 14.55
CA CYS A 67 16.20 -19.68 15.44
C CYS A 67 16.36 -18.17 15.19
N VAL A 68 15.35 -17.40 15.60
CA VAL A 68 15.31 -15.94 15.55
C VAL A 68 15.51 -15.32 16.92
N ASN A 69 16.11 -14.14 16.98
CA ASN A 69 16.22 -13.31 18.18
C ASN A 69 15.78 -11.87 17.86
N ASP A 70 16.06 -10.91 18.72
CA ASP A 70 15.62 -9.51 18.52
C ASP A 70 16.37 -8.76 17.40
N THR A 71 17.30 -9.41 16.68
CA THR A 71 18.10 -8.78 15.62
C THR A 71 17.65 -9.22 14.22
N PRO A 72 17.50 -8.29 13.26
CA PRO A 72 17.10 -8.62 11.89
C PRO A 72 18.00 -9.64 11.19
N SER A 73 19.28 -9.72 11.56
CA SER A 73 20.22 -10.68 10.96
C SER A 73 19.95 -12.14 11.31
N SER A 74 19.14 -12.39 12.33
CA SER A 74 18.66 -13.73 12.67
C SER A 74 17.37 -14.11 11.94
N TRP A 75 16.60 -13.13 11.45
CA TRP A 75 15.28 -13.34 10.88
C TRP A 75 15.39 -13.98 9.49
N VAL A 76 14.35 -14.72 9.12
CA VAL A 76 14.30 -15.46 7.87
C VAL A 76 13.23 -14.87 6.96
N LEU A 77 13.67 -14.39 5.80
CA LEU A 77 12.86 -13.65 4.84
C LEU A 77 12.41 -14.55 3.68
N GLN A 78 11.11 -14.62 3.46
CA GLN A 78 10.47 -15.17 2.27
C GLN A 78 9.95 -14.02 1.39
N GLU A 79 10.27 -14.07 0.10
CA GLU A 79 9.88 -13.03 -0.87
C GLU A 79 9.04 -13.64 -1.99
N SER A 80 8.03 -12.91 -2.46
CA SER A 80 7.20 -13.30 -3.61
C SER A 80 6.65 -12.08 -4.34
N THR A 81 6.36 -12.23 -5.63
CA THR A 81 5.81 -11.17 -6.47
C THR A 81 4.48 -11.60 -7.07
N HIS A 82 3.46 -10.74 -7.02
CA HIS A 82 2.10 -11.03 -7.44
C HIS A 82 1.59 -9.92 -8.36
N ALA A 83 1.30 -10.24 -9.61
CA ALA A 83 0.96 -9.24 -10.63
C ALA A 83 -0.56 -8.99 -10.70
N PHE A 84 -0.95 -7.70 -10.71
CA PHE A 84 -2.28 -7.29 -11.18
C PHE A 84 -2.36 -7.36 -12.70
N ASN A 85 -1.28 -6.96 -13.38
CA ASN A 85 -1.10 -7.05 -14.83
C ASN A 85 0.39 -6.84 -15.18
N ALA A 86 0.70 -6.75 -16.47
CA ALA A 86 2.06 -6.58 -16.96
C ALA A 86 2.77 -5.31 -16.47
N GLN A 87 2.04 -4.28 -16.03
CA GLN A 87 2.61 -3.01 -15.58
C GLN A 87 2.78 -2.92 -14.07
N PHE A 88 2.12 -3.80 -13.30
CA PHE A 88 1.69 -3.49 -11.95
C PHE A 88 1.64 -4.75 -11.08
N TRP A 89 2.41 -4.76 -9.99
CA TRP A 89 2.52 -5.92 -9.10
C TRP A 89 2.71 -5.51 -7.63
N ILE A 90 2.53 -6.49 -6.75
CA ILE A 90 2.88 -6.43 -5.33
C ILE A 90 4.13 -7.28 -5.12
N ASP A 91 5.17 -6.68 -4.53
CA ASP A 91 6.24 -7.43 -3.90
C ASP A 91 5.86 -7.65 -2.43
N LEU A 92 5.78 -8.91 -2.03
CA LEU A 92 5.43 -9.35 -0.69
C LEU A 92 6.66 -9.98 -0.02
N LYS A 93 6.96 -9.48 1.17
CA LYS A 93 8.01 -9.96 2.06
C LYS A 93 7.38 -10.48 3.36
N ILE A 94 7.75 -11.69 3.77
CA ILE A 94 7.24 -12.35 4.97
C ILE A 94 8.43 -12.78 5.82
N TYR A 95 8.39 -12.46 7.11
CA TYR A 95 9.37 -12.90 8.10
C TYR A 95 8.73 -12.89 9.49
N ASN A 96 9.31 -13.62 10.44
CA ASN A 96 8.89 -13.54 11.83
C ASN A 96 10.00 -12.97 12.73
N THR A 97 9.59 -12.12 13.66
CA THR A 97 10.39 -11.73 14.82
C THR A 97 10.13 -12.74 15.95
N PRO A 98 10.71 -12.55 17.15
CA PRO A 98 10.35 -13.34 18.32
C PRO A 98 8.88 -13.27 18.71
N THR A 99 8.18 -12.18 18.38
CA THR A 99 6.84 -11.87 18.91
C THR A 99 5.76 -11.72 17.84
N GLU A 100 6.11 -11.63 16.56
CA GLU A 100 5.14 -11.39 15.48
C GLU A 100 5.58 -11.99 14.15
N ILE A 101 4.62 -12.28 13.27
CA ILE A 101 4.84 -12.44 11.82
C ILE A 101 4.54 -11.11 11.14
N VAL A 102 5.44 -10.68 10.26
CA VAL A 102 5.32 -9.45 9.49
C VAL A 102 5.09 -9.79 8.03
N TYR A 103 4.04 -9.19 7.46
CA TYR A 103 3.73 -9.21 6.03
C TYR A 103 3.91 -7.80 5.49
N ALA A 104 5.01 -7.57 4.78
CA ALA A 104 5.34 -6.29 4.17
C ALA A 104 4.99 -6.30 2.68
N PHE A 105 4.05 -5.45 2.30
CA PHE A 105 3.54 -5.29 0.93
C PHE A 105 4.08 -4.02 0.31
N GLN A 106 4.58 -4.10 -0.92
CA GLN A 106 4.98 -2.93 -1.69
C GLN A 106 4.38 -3.02 -3.09
N ILE A 107 3.74 -1.96 -3.55
CA ILE A 107 3.22 -1.90 -4.91
C ILE A 107 4.24 -1.25 -5.84
N MET A 108 4.50 -1.97 -6.93
CA MET A 108 5.52 -1.61 -7.89
C MET A 108 4.89 -1.38 -9.26
N SER A 109 5.59 -0.60 -10.09
CA SER A 109 5.22 -0.36 -11.47
C SER A 109 6.41 -0.42 -12.42
N ARG A 110 6.15 -0.89 -13.65
CA ARG A 110 7.11 -0.86 -14.77
C ARG A 110 7.11 0.47 -15.52
N ASN A 111 6.08 1.28 -15.31
CA ASN A 111 5.96 2.63 -15.86
C ASN A 111 6.32 3.67 -14.80
N ASN A 112 6.42 4.93 -15.23
CA ASN A 112 6.72 6.07 -14.35
C ASN A 112 5.51 6.50 -13.47
N SER A 113 4.52 5.63 -13.26
CA SER A 113 3.44 5.94 -12.33
C SER A 113 3.91 5.80 -10.88
N ARG A 114 3.16 6.40 -9.96
CA ARG A 114 3.35 6.27 -8.51
C ARG A 114 2.17 5.49 -7.94
N PRO A 115 2.18 4.15 -8.07
CA PRO A 115 1.04 3.34 -7.68
C PRO A 115 0.85 3.31 -6.16
N VAL A 116 -0.39 3.06 -5.73
CA VAL A 116 -0.72 2.88 -4.31
C VAL A 116 -1.53 1.61 -4.10
N ILE A 117 -1.36 1.00 -2.93
CA ILE A 117 -2.26 -0.01 -2.39
C ILE A 117 -3.49 0.76 -1.89
N ALA A 118 -4.62 0.61 -2.57
CA ALA A 118 -5.85 1.29 -2.17
C ALA A 118 -6.46 0.59 -0.94
N SER A 119 -6.51 -0.74 -0.96
CA SER A 119 -7.00 -1.52 0.19
C SER A 119 -6.31 -2.87 0.35
N LEU A 120 -6.29 -3.34 1.60
CA LEU A 120 -5.87 -4.67 2.03
C LEU A 120 -7.03 -5.28 2.85
N ASN A 121 -7.54 -6.44 2.45
CA ASN A 121 -8.65 -7.13 3.12
C ASN A 121 -9.88 -6.24 3.35
N GLY A 122 -10.14 -5.31 2.42
CA GLY A 122 -11.24 -4.34 2.50
C GLY A 122 -10.95 -3.09 3.34
N GLN A 123 -9.84 -3.04 4.08
CA GLN A 123 -9.39 -1.86 4.81
C GLN A 123 -8.65 -0.91 3.88
N ALA A 124 -8.99 0.38 3.92
CA ALA A 124 -8.32 1.41 3.15
C ALA A 124 -6.88 1.64 3.65
N ILE A 125 -5.92 1.66 2.72
CA ILE A 125 -4.49 1.86 2.99
C ILE A 125 -4.02 3.17 2.35
N ASN A 126 -4.20 3.33 1.03
CA ASN A 126 -3.81 4.49 0.22
C ASN A 126 -2.32 4.88 0.32
N MET A 127 -1.44 3.88 0.36
CA MET A 127 0.01 4.07 0.44
C MET A 127 0.75 3.16 -0.55
N PRO A 128 1.95 3.53 -1.02
CA PRO A 128 2.74 2.68 -1.92
C PRO A 128 3.25 1.40 -1.24
N ALA A 129 3.29 1.37 0.09
CA ALA A 129 3.71 0.22 0.85
C ALA A 129 2.98 0.15 2.20
N TYR A 130 2.88 -1.04 2.75
CA TYR A 130 2.15 -1.30 4.01
C TYR A 130 2.69 -2.54 4.70
N GLU A 131 2.78 -2.51 6.03
CA GLU A 131 3.13 -3.66 6.85
C GLU A 131 1.92 -4.09 7.68
N MET A 132 1.63 -5.38 7.64
CA MET A 132 0.68 -6.02 8.53
C MET A 132 1.44 -6.92 9.50
N LYS A 133 1.12 -6.82 10.79
CA LYS A 133 1.76 -7.57 11.86
C LYS A 133 0.74 -8.47 12.53
N VAL A 134 1.07 -9.75 12.68
CA VAL A 134 0.26 -10.74 13.40
C VAL A 134 1.04 -11.19 14.62
N SER A 135 0.52 -10.87 15.80
CA SER A 135 1.15 -11.25 17.06
C SER A 135 1.21 -12.77 17.20
N LYS A 136 2.35 -13.26 17.70
CA LYS A 136 2.53 -14.66 18.05
C LYS A 136 1.64 -15.05 19.21
N GLU A 137 0.76 -16.01 18.97
CA GLU A 137 -0.03 -16.64 20.01
C GLU A 137 0.80 -17.70 20.74
N SER A 138 0.44 -17.99 22.00
CA SER A 138 1.10 -19.02 22.81
C SER A 138 0.95 -20.44 22.26
N SER A 139 0.04 -20.64 21.31
CA SER A 139 -0.22 -21.89 20.62
C SER A 139 0.77 -22.19 19.48
N TRP A 140 1.52 -21.19 19.01
CA TRP A 140 2.38 -21.36 17.84
C TRP A 140 3.64 -22.16 18.15
N ASN A 141 3.81 -23.26 17.43
CA ASN A 141 4.98 -24.13 17.57
C ASN A 141 6.08 -23.73 16.58
N PRO A 142 7.37 -23.90 16.95
CA PRO A 142 8.44 -23.84 15.97
C PRO A 142 8.16 -24.78 14.79
N CYS A 143 8.47 -24.32 13.59
CA CYS A 143 8.28 -25.02 12.33
C CYS A 143 6.83 -25.34 11.92
N GLU A 144 5.87 -24.78 12.65
CA GLU A 144 4.48 -24.71 12.20
C GLU A 144 4.35 -23.85 10.94
N ILE A 145 3.50 -24.29 10.01
CA ILE A 145 3.21 -23.54 8.79
C ILE A 145 1.99 -22.66 9.06
N ILE A 146 2.17 -21.36 8.88
CA ILE A 146 1.11 -20.36 8.97
C ILE A 146 0.67 -20.00 7.56
N GLU A 147 -0.64 -20.15 7.30
CA GLU A 147 -1.24 -19.83 6.01
C GLU A 147 -2.14 -18.61 6.16
N GLU A 148 -1.94 -17.62 5.29
CA GLU A 148 -2.74 -16.40 5.26
C GLU A 148 -3.23 -16.10 3.84
N ARG A 149 -4.41 -15.48 3.75
CA ARG A 149 -4.98 -15.01 2.49
C ARG A 149 -5.21 -13.51 2.53
N PHE A 150 -4.68 -12.82 1.53
CA PHE A 150 -4.81 -11.39 1.35
C PHE A 150 -5.62 -11.07 0.10
N THR A 151 -6.52 -10.09 0.21
CA THR A 151 -7.17 -9.44 -0.94
C THR A 151 -6.66 -8.01 -1.05
N ILE A 152 -5.94 -7.71 -2.12
CA ILE A 152 -5.27 -6.41 -2.33
C ILE A 152 -5.90 -5.70 -3.52
N SER A 153 -6.27 -4.43 -3.37
CA SER A 153 -6.79 -3.61 -4.47
C SER A 153 -5.94 -2.38 -4.74
N ARG A 154 -5.95 -1.94 -6.00
CA ARG A 154 -5.38 -0.67 -6.48
C ARG A 154 -6.46 0.42 -6.65
N GLY A 155 -7.69 0.14 -6.22
CA GLY A 155 -8.86 0.96 -6.51
C GLY A 155 -9.63 0.37 -7.69
N ALA A 156 -9.43 0.94 -8.89
CA ALA A 156 -10.09 0.44 -10.10
C ALA A 156 -9.47 -0.88 -10.60
N GLY A 157 -10.32 -1.79 -11.06
CA GLY A 157 -9.92 -3.07 -11.64
C GLY A 157 -10.11 -4.27 -10.72
N GLN A 158 -9.59 -5.42 -11.13
CA GLN A 158 -9.68 -6.66 -10.36
C GLN A 158 -8.70 -6.64 -9.19
N ALA A 159 -9.18 -7.01 -8.00
CA ALA A 159 -8.34 -7.22 -6.83
C ALA A 159 -7.47 -8.48 -6.99
N LEU A 160 -6.31 -8.45 -6.35
CA LEU A 160 -5.35 -9.53 -6.31
C LEU A 160 -5.62 -10.39 -5.06
N LEU A 161 -5.80 -11.69 -5.27
CA LEU A 161 -5.86 -12.67 -4.19
C LEU A 161 -4.49 -13.32 -4.04
N ILE A 162 -3.87 -13.14 -2.88
CA ILE A 162 -2.58 -13.71 -2.53
C ILE A 162 -2.78 -14.75 -1.44
N ASN A 163 -2.47 -16.00 -1.72
CA ASN A 163 -2.36 -17.04 -0.70
C ASN A 163 -0.89 -17.18 -0.31
N THR A 164 -0.62 -17.23 0.98
CA THR A 164 0.74 -17.29 1.52
C THR A 164 0.85 -18.46 2.48
N SER A 165 2.08 -18.96 2.61
CA SER A 165 2.43 -20.04 3.52
C SER A 165 3.86 -19.76 3.98
N TYR A 166 4.04 -19.62 5.29
CA TYR A 166 5.31 -19.28 5.92
C TYR A 166 5.54 -20.19 7.13
N LYS A 167 6.72 -20.82 7.20
CA LYS A 167 7.12 -21.65 8.34
C LYS A 167 7.69 -20.78 9.45
N LEU A 168 7.15 -20.92 10.65
CA LEU A 168 7.55 -20.13 11.81
C LEU A 168 8.91 -20.58 12.36
N PHE A 169 9.91 -19.70 12.38
CA PHE A 169 11.18 -19.99 13.02
C PHE A 169 11.07 -19.75 14.53
N GLY A 170 11.54 -20.71 15.33
CA GLY A 170 11.52 -20.62 16.79
C GLY A 170 12.43 -19.51 17.32
N THR A 171 12.23 -19.11 18.57
CA THR A 171 13.11 -18.14 19.24
C THR A 171 14.37 -18.82 19.77
N CYS A 172 15.52 -18.14 19.71
CA CYS A 172 16.72 -18.61 20.40
C CYS A 172 16.54 -18.47 21.91
N ASP A 173 17.04 -19.46 22.66
CA ASP A 173 17.12 -19.42 24.12
C ASP A 173 18.20 -18.44 24.63
#